data_AF-A0A3C1Z0N6-F1
#
_entry.id   AF-A0A3C1Z0N6-F1
#
_cell.length_a   1.000
_cell.length_b   1.000
_cell.length_c   1.000
_cell.angle_alpha   90.00
_cell.angle_beta   90.00
_cell.angle_gamma   90.00
#
_symmetry.space_group_name_H-M   'P 1'
#
loop_
_entity.id
_entity.type
_entity.pdbx_description
1 polymer ?
#
loop_
_entity_poly.entity_id
_entity_poly.type
_entity_poly.pdbx_seq_one_letter_code
_entity_poly.pdbx_strand_id
1 'polypeptide(L)'
;MELRSHQTQDRGLRLHLALALLISGLFLPTGVRSQPVEAGSALPPQTIAQSGRTSSVYIGSVMAMLATFEDAGILPPEGTPQANRIIKAVIQFQSAFLKSDQQAIRHFFTDAHRAKLGSRAEEVETAFRLSGWSADTFEAVIAAGQENSAWNSNGLSEGFREFNIGKQDFDILAELYLQSSSAFSTQGTTFQQVYAKRRREMPGAKTE
;
A
#
# COMPACT_ATOMS: atom_id res chain seq x y z
N MET A 1 -27.98 -30.07 -35.47
CA MET A 1 -26.62 -30.42 -35.03
C MET A 1 -25.83 -29.12 -34.95
N GLU A 2 -25.30 -28.84 -33.77
CA GLU A 2 -24.59 -27.63 -33.29
C GLU A 2 -23.46 -27.17 -34.25
N LEU A 3 -22.93 -25.94 -34.23
CA LEU A 3 -22.50 -25.10 -33.10
C LEU A 3 -22.61 -23.59 -33.40
N ARG A 4 -23.06 -22.84 -32.39
CA ARG A 4 -22.60 -21.47 -32.09
C ARG A 4 -21.15 -21.53 -31.61
N SER A 5 -20.32 -20.57 -31.99
CA SER A 5 -19.32 -19.95 -31.09
C SER A 5 -18.78 -18.68 -31.75
N HIS A 6 -19.41 -17.54 -31.44
CA HIS A 6 -18.85 -16.50 -30.57
C HIS A 6 -17.57 -15.85 -31.09
N GLN A 7 -17.83 -14.88 -31.96
CA GLN A 7 -17.15 -13.58 -32.08
C GLN A 7 -16.39 -13.21 -30.80
N THR A 8 -15.06 -13.18 -30.92
CA THR A 8 -14.10 -12.72 -29.93
C THR A 8 -14.34 -11.23 -29.70
N GLN A 9 -15.08 -10.94 -28.62
CA GLN A 9 -15.31 -9.58 -28.17
C GLN A 9 -14.07 -9.12 -27.41
N ASP A 10 -13.26 -8.34 -28.12
CA ASP A 10 -12.22 -7.45 -27.65
C ASP A 10 -12.64 -6.79 -26.32
N ARG A 11 -12.00 -7.19 -25.21
CA ARG A 11 -12.17 -6.62 -23.88
C ARG A 11 -10.89 -5.91 -23.45
N GLY A 12 -10.48 -4.93 -24.26
CA GLY A 12 -9.67 -3.81 -23.78
C GLY A 12 -10.49 -2.92 -22.86
N LEU A 13 -10.85 -3.39 -21.66
CA LEU A 13 -11.51 -2.58 -20.65
C LEU A 13 -10.44 -1.91 -19.78
N ARG A 14 -9.90 -0.79 -20.28
CA ARG A 14 -9.13 0.15 -19.46
C ARG A 14 -10.07 0.72 -18.40
N LEU A 15 -10.12 0.10 -17.22
CA LEU A 15 -10.86 0.63 -16.09
C LEU A 15 -10.06 1.81 -15.50
N HIS A 16 -10.56 3.01 -15.70
CA HIS A 16 -10.03 4.21 -15.08
C HIS A 16 -10.37 4.19 -13.58
N LEU A 17 -9.40 3.81 -12.75
CA LEU A 17 -9.53 3.87 -11.28
C LEU A 17 -9.49 5.35 -10.82
N ALA A 18 -10.61 6.05 -10.94
CA ALA A 18 -10.80 7.39 -10.40
C ALA A 18 -11.34 7.26 -8.97
N LEU A 19 -10.47 7.04 -7.99
CA LEU A 19 -10.87 7.06 -6.57
C LEU A 19 -10.80 8.50 -6.03
N ALA A 20 -11.95 9.16 -5.98
CA ALA A 20 -12.13 10.44 -5.29
C ALA A 20 -12.03 10.24 -3.76
N LEU A 21 -10.93 10.71 -3.17
CA LEU A 21 -10.75 10.76 -1.72
C LEU A 21 -11.59 11.89 -1.12
N LEU A 22 -12.80 11.57 -0.67
CA LEU A 22 -13.57 12.39 0.27
C LEU A 22 -13.18 11.99 1.70
N ILE A 23 -12.25 12.74 2.28
CA ILE A 23 -12.03 12.73 3.73
C ILE A 23 -12.71 13.99 4.28
N SER A 24 -13.97 13.84 4.67
CA SER A 24 -14.71 14.86 5.41
C SER A 24 -14.21 14.88 6.86
N GLY A 25 -13.32 15.82 7.17
CA GLY A 25 -13.00 16.25 8.54
C GLY A 25 -13.74 17.55 8.85
N LEU A 26 -15.00 17.48 9.27
CA LEU A 26 -15.73 18.64 9.79
C LEU A 26 -15.34 18.85 11.26
N PHE A 27 -14.28 19.63 11.47
CA PHE A 27 -14.02 20.31 12.74
C PHE A 27 -14.86 21.58 12.79
N LEU A 28 -15.68 21.71 13.84
CA LEU A 28 -16.46 22.90 14.17
C LEU A 28 -15.53 24.10 14.45
N PRO A 29 -15.75 25.30 13.86
CA PRO A 29 -15.06 26.50 14.31
C PRO A 29 -15.80 27.14 15.48
N THR A 30 -14.97 27.71 16.34
CA THR A 30 -15.22 28.40 17.59
C THR A 30 -16.05 29.67 17.46
N GLY A 31 -16.83 29.97 18.50
CA GLY A 31 -17.43 31.29 18.71
C GLY A 31 -16.37 32.33 19.02
N VAL A 32 -16.26 33.32 18.12
CA VAL A 32 -15.39 34.49 18.16
C VAL A 32 -15.94 35.55 19.12
N ARG A 33 -15.05 36.21 19.88
CA ARG A 33 -15.24 37.60 20.32
C ARG A 33 -14.07 38.44 19.81
N SER A 34 -14.39 39.38 18.93
CA SER A 34 -13.48 40.30 18.25
C SER A 34 -12.97 41.40 19.18
N GLN A 35 -11.76 41.90 18.92
CA GLN A 35 -11.51 43.32 18.59
C GLN A 35 -10.10 43.55 17.98
N PRO A 36 -9.89 44.68 17.26
CA PRO A 36 -8.88 44.83 16.19
C PRO A 36 -7.72 45.80 16.53
N VAL A 37 -6.87 46.02 15.51
CA VAL A 37 -5.93 47.15 15.24
C VAL A 37 -4.46 46.94 15.66
N GLU A 38 -3.57 46.77 14.68
CA GLU A 38 -2.68 47.82 14.15
C GLU A 38 -1.90 47.33 12.91
N ALA A 39 -1.59 48.27 12.01
CA ALA A 39 -0.87 48.06 10.77
C ALA A 39 0.65 47.95 11.01
N GLY A 40 1.30 46.98 10.37
CA GLY A 40 2.76 46.88 10.39
C GLY A 40 3.28 45.78 9.46
N SER A 41 3.99 46.22 8.40
CA SER A 41 4.87 45.45 7.50
C SER A 41 4.34 44.16 6.87
N ALA A 42 4.14 44.24 5.55
CA ALA A 42 4.05 43.11 4.65
C ALA A 42 5.24 42.17 4.80
N LEU A 43 4.97 40.95 5.28
CA LEU A 43 5.79 39.78 5.03
C LEU A 43 5.07 38.97 3.93
N PRO A 44 5.80 38.42 2.94
CA PRO A 44 5.17 37.55 1.95
C PRO A 44 4.51 36.37 2.68
N PRO A 45 3.35 35.87 2.22
CA PRO A 45 2.75 34.71 2.82
C PRO A 45 3.75 33.56 2.71
N GLN A 46 4.34 33.19 3.85
CA GLN A 46 5.07 31.95 3.98
C GLN A 46 4.07 30.87 3.59
N THR A 47 4.30 30.28 2.41
CA THR A 47 3.56 29.12 1.97
C THR A 47 3.82 28.07 3.05
N ILE A 48 2.84 27.89 3.95
CA ILE A 48 2.82 26.75 4.85
C ILE A 48 2.80 25.56 3.89
N ALA A 49 3.97 24.96 3.69
CA ALA A 49 4.10 23.74 2.93
C ALA A 49 3.07 22.78 3.53
N GLN A 50 2.11 22.34 2.70
CA GLN A 50 1.04 21.45 3.11
C GLN A 50 1.65 20.11 3.54
N SER A 51 2.09 20.04 4.79
CA SER A 51 2.70 18.87 5.42
C SER A 51 1.68 17.75 5.72
N GLY A 52 0.52 17.80 5.07
CA GLY A 52 -0.60 16.88 5.28
C GLY A 52 -0.94 15.98 4.10
N ARG A 53 -0.30 16.14 2.93
CA ARG A 53 -0.56 15.27 1.78
C ARG A 53 0.39 14.08 1.81
N THR A 54 -0.15 12.87 1.88
CA THR A 54 0.63 11.63 1.64
C THR A 54 1.39 11.80 0.33
N SER A 55 2.72 11.58 0.37
CA SER A 55 3.57 11.65 -0.83
C SER A 55 2.96 10.82 -1.95
N SER A 56 2.91 11.38 -3.16
CA SER A 56 2.39 10.69 -4.36
C SER A 56 3.10 9.35 -4.60
N VAL A 57 4.35 9.24 -4.16
CA VAL A 57 5.17 8.02 -4.23
C VAL A 57 4.56 6.88 -3.41
N TYR A 58 4.09 7.15 -2.18
CA TYR A 58 3.46 6.15 -1.31
C TYR A 58 2.07 5.74 -1.77
N ILE A 59 1.36 6.65 -2.44
CA ILE A 59 0.07 6.33 -3.07
C ILE A 59 0.34 5.41 -4.27
N GLY A 60 1.32 5.76 -5.10
CA GLY A 60 1.66 4.98 -6.28
C GLY A 60 2.18 3.58 -5.97
N SER A 61 2.92 3.38 -4.88
CA SER A 61 3.38 2.05 -4.47
C SER A 61 2.24 1.13 -4.05
N VAL A 62 1.23 1.66 -3.34
CA VAL A 62 -0.01 0.94 -3.00
C VAL A 62 -0.82 0.62 -4.24
N MET A 63 -1.06 1.61 -5.11
CA MET A 63 -1.81 1.40 -6.35
C MET A 63 -1.13 0.37 -7.26
N ALA A 64 0.20 0.37 -7.33
CA ALA A 64 0.95 -0.62 -8.07
C ALA A 64 0.75 -2.04 -7.50
N MET A 65 0.71 -2.19 -6.17
CA MET A 65 0.47 -3.48 -5.52
C MET A 65 -0.94 -3.99 -5.83
N LEU A 66 -1.95 -3.13 -5.72
CA LEU A 66 -3.33 -3.49 -6.04
C LEU A 66 -3.49 -3.86 -7.53
N ALA A 67 -2.92 -3.06 -8.45
CA ALA A 67 -2.93 -3.37 -9.87
C ALA A 67 -2.19 -4.68 -10.21
N THR A 68 -1.16 -5.04 -9.42
CA THR A 68 -0.47 -6.33 -9.57
C THR A 68 -1.39 -7.49 -9.20
N PHE A 69 -2.17 -7.37 -8.13
CA PHE A 69 -3.18 -8.37 -7.79
C PHE A 69 -4.33 -8.43 -8.80
N GLU A 70 -4.70 -7.28 -9.38
CA GLU A 70 -5.69 -7.21 -10.45
C GLU A 70 -5.22 -7.96 -11.71
N ASP A 71 -3.97 -7.79 -12.11
CA ASP A 71 -3.37 -8.48 -13.27
C ASP A 71 -3.34 -10.00 -13.12
N ALA A 72 -3.27 -10.50 -11.89
CA ALA A 72 -3.39 -11.93 -11.61
C ALA A 72 -4.84 -12.44 -11.68
N GLY A 73 -5.85 -11.55 -11.75
CA GLY A 73 -7.26 -11.90 -11.79
C GLY A 73 -7.82 -12.43 -10.46
N ILE A 74 -7.16 -12.11 -9.34
CA ILE A 74 -7.45 -12.67 -8.01
C ILE A 74 -8.12 -11.68 -7.05
N LEU A 75 -8.24 -10.40 -7.44
CA LEU A 75 -8.98 -9.44 -6.63
C LEU A 75 -10.49 -9.72 -6.69
N PRO A 76 -11.19 -9.59 -5.54
CA PRO A 76 -12.65 -9.59 -5.54
C PRO A 76 -13.19 -8.38 -6.31
N PRO A 77 -14.46 -8.42 -6.76
CA PRO A 77 -15.07 -7.30 -7.48
C PRO A 77 -14.98 -5.99 -6.69
N GLU A 78 -14.73 -4.89 -7.40
CA GLU A 78 -14.68 -3.55 -6.81
C GLU A 78 -15.99 -3.20 -6.08
N GLY A 79 -15.88 -2.36 -5.05
CA GLY A 79 -17.02 -1.94 -4.23
C GLY A 79 -17.51 -3.00 -3.23
N THR A 80 -17.03 -4.23 -3.30
CA THR A 80 -17.34 -5.26 -2.29
C THR A 80 -16.66 -4.96 -0.95
N PRO A 81 -17.23 -5.40 0.19
CA PRO A 81 -16.58 -5.28 1.49
C PRO A 81 -15.18 -5.91 1.54
N GLN A 82 -14.98 -7.00 0.79
CA GLN A 82 -13.69 -7.68 0.71
C GLN A 82 -12.64 -6.85 -0.05
N ALA A 83 -13.00 -6.26 -1.20
CA ALA A 83 -12.12 -5.35 -1.92
C ALA A 83 -11.71 -4.15 -1.05
N ASN A 84 -12.69 -3.55 -0.36
CA ASN A 84 -12.44 -2.44 0.57
C ASN A 84 -11.50 -2.83 1.71
N ARG A 85 -11.61 -4.06 2.23
CA ARG A 85 -10.72 -4.59 3.26
C ARG A 85 -9.29 -4.75 2.76
N ILE A 86 -9.09 -5.29 1.56
CA ILE A 86 -7.77 -5.47 0.93
C ILE A 86 -7.09 -4.10 0.74
N ILE A 87 -7.80 -3.13 0.17
CA ILE A 87 -7.28 -1.78 -0.05
C ILE A 87 -6.82 -1.16 1.26
N LYS A 88 -7.66 -1.23 2.31
CA LYS A 88 -7.31 -0.72 3.65
C LYS A 88 -6.08 -1.44 4.21
N ALA A 89 -6.03 -2.76 4.14
CA ALA A 89 -4.91 -3.54 4.65
C ALA A 89 -3.58 -3.12 4.00
N VAL A 90 -3.50 -3.04 2.67
CA VAL A 90 -2.26 -2.64 1.98
C VAL A 90 -1.79 -1.24 2.39
N ILE A 91 -2.72 -0.29 2.55
CA ILE A 91 -2.42 1.09 3.00
C ILE A 91 -1.95 1.10 4.46
N GLN A 92 -2.65 0.39 5.34
CA GLN A 92 -2.41 0.38 6.78
C GLN A 92 -1.12 -0.34 7.12
N PHE A 93 -0.80 -1.47 6.48
CA PHE A 93 0.50 -2.12 6.66
C PHE A 93 1.64 -1.22 6.19
N GLN A 94 1.52 -0.53 5.05
CA GLN A 94 2.52 0.45 4.62
C GLN A 94 2.71 1.55 5.67
N SER A 95 1.60 2.05 6.20
CA SER A 95 1.61 3.10 7.22
C SER A 95 2.25 2.61 8.52
N ALA A 96 1.96 1.38 8.95
CA ALA A 96 2.54 0.78 10.14
C ALA A 96 4.06 0.68 10.03
N PHE A 97 4.57 0.16 8.92
CA PHE A 97 6.01 0.02 8.71
C PHE A 97 6.74 1.37 8.52
N LEU A 98 6.06 2.39 8.00
CA LEU A 98 6.65 3.72 7.85
C LEU A 98 6.61 4.56 9.14
N LYS A 99 5.58 4.40 9.97
CA LYS A 99 5.25 5.37 11.03
C LYS A 99 5.25 4.81 12.45
N SER A 100 5.26 3.49 12.63
CA SER A 100 5.17 2.93 13.97
C SER A 100 6.44 3.19 14.78
N ASP A 101 6.28 3.63 16.01
CA ASP A 101 7.36 3.70 17.00
C ASP A 101 7.46 2.44 17.86
N GLN A 102 6.57 1.46 17.64
CA GLN A 102 6.60 0.19 18.35
C GLN A 102 7.81 -0.64 17.90
N GLN A 103 8.68 -0.96 18.86
CA GLN A 103 9.90 -1.73 18.60
C GLN A 103 9.60 -3.09 17.96
N ALA A 104 8.50 -3.75 18.35
CA ALA A 104 8.10 -5.04 17.79
C ALA A 104 7.86 -4.98 16.27
N ILE A 105 7.19 -3.93 15.77
CA ILE A 105 6.96 -3.73 14.33
C ILE A 105 8.29 -3.48 13.61
N ARG A 106 9.18 -2.65 14.19
CA ARG A 106 10.47 -2.32 13.59
C ARG A 106 11.40 -3.53 13.51
N HIS A 107 11.46 -4.33 14.58
CA HIS A 107 12.23 -5.58 14.61
C HIS A 107 11.67 -6.58 13.60
N PHE A 108 10.37 -6.83 13.60
CA PHE A 108 9.73 -7.69 12.61
C PHE A 108 10.08 -7.28 11.17
N PHE A 109 9.97 -5.98 10.86
CA PHE A 109 10.27 -5.48 9.52
C PHE A 109 11.74 -5.67 9.14
N THR A 110 12.66 -5.34 10.05
CA THR A 110 14.11 -5.48 9.85
C THR A 110 14.48 -6.96 9.66
N ASP A 111 13.98 -7.83 10.53
CA ASP A 111 14.30 -9.25 10.51
C ASP A 111 13.71 -9.94 9.28
N ALA A 112 12.51 -9.55 8.84
CA ALA A 112 11.92 -10.01 7.59
C ALA A 112 12.83 -9.73 6.38
N HIS A 113 13.37 -8.52 6.29
CA HIS A 113 14.30 -8.16 5.21
C HIS A 113 15.61 -8.93 5.32
N ARG A 114 16.20 -9.03 6.52
CA ARG A 114 17.46 -9.77 6.74
C ARG A 114 17.32 -11.25 6.37
N ALA A 115 16.25 -11.90 6.82
CA ALA A 115 16.01 -13.31 6.57
C ALA A 115 15.81 -13.59 5.08
N LYS A 116 15.07 -12.73 4.37
CA LYS A 116 14.72 -12.96 2.95
C LYS A 116 15.79 -12.47 1.97
N LEU A 117 16.41 -11.33 2.23
CA LEU A 117 17.23 -10.59 1.25
C LEU A 117 18.73 -10.58 1.59
N GLY A 118 19.12 -11.04 2.79
CA GLY A 118 20.52 -11.12 3.21
C GLY A 118 21.23 -9.78 3.09
N SER A 119 22.28 -9.72 2.25
CA SER A 119 23.08 -8.50 2.05
C SER A 119 22.30 -7.33 1.44
N ARG A 120 21.17 -7.57 0.76
CA ARG A 120 20.32 -6.51 0.18
C ARG A 120 19.31 -5.93 1.17
N ALA A 121 19.22 -6.47 2.39
CA ALA A 121 18.18 -6.10 3.35
C ALA A 121 18.15 -4.59 3.64
N GLU A 122 19.30 -4.00 3.96
CA GLU A 122 19.41 -2.57 4.31
C GLU A 122 19.07 -1.65 3.13
N GLU A 123 19.50 -2.02 1.93
CA GLU A 123 19.19 -1.30 0.68
C GLU A 123 17.67 -1.26 0.45
N VAL A 124 17.01 -2.42 0.53
CA VAL A 124 15.56 -2.53 0.29
C VAL A 124 14.76 -1.86 1.39
N GLU A 125 15.18 -1.95 2.66
CA GLU A 125 14.52 -1.25 3.78
C GLU A 125 14.63 0.28 3.63
N THR A 126 15.80 0.76 3.18
CA THR A 126 16.01 2.19 2.88
C THR A 126 15.16 2.64 1.70
N ALA A 127 15.10 1.85 0.63
CA ALA A 127 14.23 2.12 -0.51
C ALA A 127 12.74 2.16 -0.08
N PHE A 128 12.31 1.26 0.81
CA PHE A 128 10.96 1.28 1.36
C PHE A 128 10.64 2.60 2.07
N ARG A 129 11.55 3.12 2.89
CA ARG A 129 11.38 4.42 3.56
C ARG A 129 11.26 5.60 2.61
N LEU A 130 11.74 5.48 1.37
CA LEU A 130 11.69 6.53 0.36
C LEU A 130 10.51 6.38 -0.60
N SER A 131 10.12 5.14 -0.92
CA SER A 131 9.16 4.87 -1.98
C SER A 131 7.96 4.01 -1.61
N GLY A 132 7.86 3.54 -0.36
CA GLY A 132 6.82 2.63 0.09
C GLY A 132 7.04 1.22 -0.45
N TRP A 133 5.96 0.48 -0.67
CA TRP A 133 6.02 -0.90 -1.14
C TRP A 133 6.94 -1.10 -2.34
N SER A 134 7.63 -2.24 -2.31
CA SER A 134 8.27 -2.88 -3.46
C SER A 134 7.87 -4.36 -3.44
N ALA A 135 8.07 -5.08 -4.55
CA ALA A 135 7.82 -6.51 -4.57
C ALA A 135 8.72 -7.26 -3.56
N ASP A 136 10.00 -6.89 -3.47
CA ASP A 136 10.96 -7.50 -2.54
C ASP A 136 10.55 -7.26 -1.07
N THR A 137 10.15 -6.04 -0.72
CA THR A 137 9.65 -5.72 0.63
C THR A 137 8.39 -6.51 0.95
N PHE A 138 7.43 -6.56 0.01
CA PHE A 138 6.17 -7.26 0.23
C PHE A 138 6.38 -8.76 0.42
N GLU A 139 7.19 -9.37 -0.44
CA GLU A 139 7.55 -10.78 -0.31
C GLU A 139 8.26 -11.07 1.03
N ALA A 140 9.20 -10.23 1.45
CA ALA A 140 9.92 -10.41 2.70
C ALA A 140 8.98 -10.39 3.92
N VAL A 141 8.08 -9.40 4.00
CA VAL A 141 7.14 -9.31 5.12
C VAL A 141 6.12 -10.44 5.11
N ILE A 142 5.63 -10.85 3.93
CA ILE A 142 4.70 -11.98 3.79
C ILE A 142 5.38 -13.28 4.25
N ALA A 143 6.61 -13.53 3.81
CA ALA A 143 7.36 -14.73 4.20
C ALA A 143 7.55 -14.79 5.72
N ALA A 144 8.01 -13.70 6.34
CA ALA A 144 8.24 -13.64 7.79
C ALA A 144 6.95 -13.78 8.60
N GLY A 145 5.86 -13.11 8.20
CA GLY A 145 4.61 -13.16 8.96
C GLY A 145 3.80 -14.44 8.78
N GLN A 146 4.14 -15.29 7.80
CA GLN A 146 3.57 -16.63 7.67
C GLN A 146 4.23 -17.65 8.62
N GLU A 147 5.33 -17.30 9.28
CA GLU A 147 5.90 -18.13 10.33
C GLU A 147 4.97 -18.15 11.55
N ASN A 148 4.61 -19.34 12.03
CA ASN A 148 3.63 -19.53 13.12
C ASN A 148 3.99 -18.75 14.41
N SER A 149 5.26 -18.45 14.64
CA SER A 149 5.74 -17.68 15.79
C SER A 149 5.63 -16.17 15.62
N ALA A 150 5.55 -15.64 14.39
CA ALA A 150 5.65 -14.21 14.13
C ALA A 150 4.56 -13.42 14.85
N TRP A 151 3.30 -13.83 14.73
CA TRP A 151 2.15 -13.16 15.36
C TRP A 151 2.00 -13.43 16.85
N ASN A 152 2.68 -14.46 17.36
CA ASN A 152 2.74 -14.82 18.77
C ASN A 152 3.92 -14.16 19.49
N SER A 153 4.77 -13.43 18.76
CA SER A 153 5.84 -12.64 19.36
C SER A 153 5.26 -11.47 20.15
N ASN A 154 5.86 -11.20 21.32
CA ASN A 154 5.38 -10.16 22.23
C ASN A 154 5.33 -8.79 21.52
N GLY A 155 4.18 -8.14 21.53
CA GLY A 155 4.03 -6.74 21.09
C GLY A 155 3.71 -6.54 19.60
N LEU A 156 3.85 -7.56 18.73
CA LEU A 156 3.62 -7.38 17.29
C LEU A 156 2.14 -7.17 16.99
N SER A 157 1.28 -8.04 17.55
CA SER A 157 -0.16 -7.95 17.39
C SER A 157 -0.72 -6.67 18.02
N GLU A 158 -0.24 -6.26 19.19
CA GLU A 158 -0.63 -4.97 19.79
C GLU A 158 -0.19 -3.78 18.93
N GLY A 159 1.03 -3.81 18.40
CA GLY A 159 1.55 -2.74 17.56
C GLY A 159 0.74 -2.55 16.29
N PHE A 160 0.36 -3.63 15.60
CA PHE A 160 -0.46 -3.53 14.38
C PHE A 160 -1.89 -3.06 14.68
N ARG A 161 -2.42 -3.38 15.86
CA ARG A 161 -3.75 -2.91 16.28
C ARG A 161 -3.86 -1.39 16.34
N GLU A 162 -2.78 -0.66 16.63
CA GLU A 162 -2.75 0.82 16.57
C GLU A 162 -3.06 1.36 15.16
N PHE A 163 -2.80 0.56 14.13
CA PHE A 163 -3.06 0.90 12.73
C PHE A 163 -4.40 0.32 12.23
N ASN A 164 -5.20 -0.28 13.12
CA ASN A 164 -6.46 -0.97 12.81
C ASN A 164 -6.29 -2.13 11.82
N ILE A 165 -5.22 -2.91 11.98
CA ILE A 165 -4.93 -4.13 11.22
C ILE A 165 -4.54 -5.26 12.18
N GLY A 166 -4.82 -6.50 11.79
CA GLY A 166 -4.45 -7.68 12.54
C GLY A 166 -4.05 -8.86 11.66
N LYS A 167 -3.84 -10.03 12.28
CA LYS A 167 -3.40 -11.24 11.59
C LYS A 167 -4.31 -11.61 10.42
N GLN A 168 -5.63 -11.49 10.57
CA GLN A 168 -6.56 -11.83 9.49
C GLN A 168 -6.37 -10.93 8.25
N ASP A 169 -6.06 -9.66 8.44
CA ASP A 169 -5.79 -8.75 7.31
C ASP A 169 -4.47 -9.13 6.62
N PHE A 170 -3.47 -9.53 7.40
CA PHE A 170 -2.22 -10.05 6.86
C PHE A 170 -2.42 -11.36 6.09
N ASP A 171 -3.19 -12.30 6.65
CA ASP A 171 -3.46 -13.61 6.02
C ASP A 171 -4.13 -13.42 4.65
N ILE A 172 -5.06 -12.46 4.53
CA ILE A 172 -5.66 -12.10 3.24
C ILE A 172 -4.58 -11.62 2.25
N LEU A 173 -3.68 -10.74 2.67
CA LEU A 173 -2.62 -10.25 1.79
C LEU A 173 -1.61 -11.35 1.39
N ALA A 174 -1.30 -12.25 2.32
CA ALA A 174 -0.45 -13.40 2.05
C ALA A 174 -1.07 -14.36 1.04
N GLU A 175 -2.37 -14.64 1.18
CA GLU A 175 -3.11 -15.44 0.22
C GLU A 175 -3.11 -14.82 -1.19
N LEU A 176 -3.40 -13.52 -1.30
CA LEU A 176 -3.36 -12.81 -2.59
C LEU A 176 -1.96 -12.87 -3.22
N TYR A 177 -0.90 -12.72 -2.42
CA TYR A 177 0.48 -12.83 -2.90
C TYR A 177 0.80 -14.22 -3.46
N LEU A 178 0.44 -15.28 -2.72
CA LEU A 178 0.70 -16.65 -3.13
C LEU A 178 -0.08 -17.01 -4.39
N GLN A 179 -1.36 -16.65 -4.46
CA GLN A 179 -2.20 -16.88 -5.64
C GLN A 179 -1.68 -16.10 -6.85
N SER A 180 -1.29 -14.83 -6.67
CA SER A 180 -0.74 -14.02 -7.75
C SER A 180 0.60 -14.57 -8.26
N SER A 181 1.48 -14.98 -7.35
CA SER A 181 2.77 -15.56 -7.70
C SER A 181 2.60 -16.86 -8.51
N SER A 182 1.64 -17.71 -8.12
CA SER A 182 1.28 -18.93 -8.86
C SER A 182 0.71 -18.62 -10.24
N ALA A 183 -0.22 -17.66 -10.34
CA ALA A 183 -0.83 -17.24 -11.59
C ALA A 183 0.22 -16.69 -12.58
N PHE A 184 1.11 -15.82 -12.10
CA PHE A 184 2.17 -15.24 -12.92
C PHE A 184 3.22 -16.25 -13.36
N SER A 185 3.60 -17.18 -12.47
CA SER A 185 4.52 -18.27 -12.84
C SER A 185 3.96 -19.11 -13.98
N THR A 186 2.64 -19.35 -14.00
CA THR A 186 1.96 -20.08 -15.09
C THR A 186 1.98 -19.28 -16.41
N GLN A 187 2.03 -17.95 -16.32
CA GLN A 187 2.11 -17.04 -17.47
C GLN A 187 3.57 -16.76 -17.91
N GLY A 188 4.57 -17.38 -17.27
CA GLY A 188 5.98 -17.16 -17.60
C GLY A 188 6.54 -15.81 -17.15
N THR A 189 5.89 -15.15 -16.18
CA THR A 189 6.35 -13.88 -15.58
C THR A 189 6.47 -14.02 -14.06
N THR A 190 7.09 -13.05 -13.39
CA THR A 190 7.16 -13.01 -11.93
C THR A 190 6.33 -11.88 -11.34
N PHE A 191 6.00 -12.00 -10.06
CA PHE A 191 5.32 -10.93 -9.30
C PHE A 191 6.13 -9.63 -9.34
N GLN A 192 7.46 -9.73 -9.20
CA GLN A 192 8.39 -8.61 -9.24
C GLN A 192 8.36 -7.89 -10.60
N GLN A 193 8.32 -8.63 -11.71
CA GLN A 193 8.26 -8.06 -13.06
C GLN A 193 6.95 -7.31 -13.31
N VAL A 194 5.82 -7.90 -12.92
CA VAL A 194 4.49 -7.27 -13.06
C VAL A 194 4.39 -6.03 -12.18
N TYR A 195 4.80 -6.14 -10.91
CA TYR A 195 4.85 -4.99 -9.99
C TYR A 195 5.71 -3.86 -10.54
N ALA A 196 6.92 -4.15 -11.02
CA ALA A 196 7.82 -3.13 -11.57
C ALA A 196 7.20 -2.43 -12.79
N LYS A 197 6.49 -3.18 -13.65
CA LYS A 197 5.74 -2.59 -14.77
C LYS A 197 4.65 -1.65 -14.27
N ARG A 198 3.79 -2.11 -13.36
CA ARG A 198 2.71 -1.29 -12.79
C ARG A 198 3.24 -0.08 -12.06
N ARG A 199 4.32 -0.20 -11.29
CA ARG A 199 4.88 0.91 -10.52
C ARG A 199 5.28 2.10 -11.38
N ARG A 200 5.76 1.86 -12.61
CA ARG A 200 6.12 2.92 -13.58
C ARG A 200 4.92 3.70 -14.12
N GLU A 201 3.73 3.10 -14.10
CA GLU A 201 2.48 3.72 -14.55
C GLU A 201 1.81 4.54 -13.43
N MET A 202 2.29 4.42 -12.18
CA MET A 202 1.64 4.99 -11.00
C MET A 202 2.23 6.35 -10.58
N PRO A 203 1.45 7.17 -9.84
CA PRO A 203 1.93 8.44 -9.30
C PRO A 203 3.25 8.31 -8.52
N GLY A 204 4.09 9.35 -8.61
CA GLY A 204 5.38 9.37 -7.94
C GLY A 204 6.33 8.25 -8.38
N ALA A 205 6.13 7.64 -9.55
CA ALA A 205 7.19 6.89 -10.22
C ALA A 205 8.29 7.88 -10.63
N LYS A 206 9.56 7.49 -10.50
CA LYS A 206 10.64 8.27 -11.13
C LYS A 206 10.45 8.18 -12.63
N THR A 207 10.08 9.29 -13.26
CA THR A 207 10.15 9.43 -14.71
C THR A 207 11.63 9.60 -15.03
N GLU A 208 12.24 8.59 -15.65
CA GLU A 208 13.57 8.75 -16.27
C GLU A 208 13.49 9.72 -17.44
#